data_AF-A0A813EZ71-F1
#
_entry.id   AF-A0A813EZ71-F1
#
_cell.length_a   1.000
_cell.length_b   1.000
_cell.length_c   1.000
_cell.angle_alpha   90.00
_cell.angle_beta   90.00
_cell.angle_gamma   90.00
#
_symmetry.space_group_name_H-M   'P 1'
#
loop_
_entity.id
_entity.type
_entity.pdbx_description
1 polymer ?
#
loop_
_entity_poly.entity_id
_entity_poly.type
_entity_poly.pdbx_seq_one_letter_code
_entity_poly.pdbx_strand_id
1 'polypeptide(L)'
;ATQAQGQQQQQQATTLGKNLRDSWGLRSLSAQVTPILKREAREKPPADAVREIGHAALDKSARFGGVEVIGGGSTLSQLSGNKFDSTAGHSERALTSTLAADLRLAVSLPVVLHRFGQELRSSAARHSSQGTQVERIGTFISHDWGSSGSLKFMALLLRFNSRAAAVMAVGVSLVVAFLEAFHFVSCETCIRNIGGAVYITRESSLSFPSGLVAYCIILFSWQRILSLRGRSAMVFLDKLCIDQQNEARKERGILGLAGFLEISDELVILWSPSYFGRLWCTYELASWLRFSQLKDITVIPIHLAPVLLCIALSMWGTLLCYIEALTIAYSVAGSHTVELAGLFLGSLCITVGAILPTHISRHLAKSLGSLPQQLEHFSIREAKSFCCSHKHVHPETQKHLPCDRRLIFDMLEQWQYHFSDSRREYASSLDSFDFHVRQKLKPWILRNVGGAEAPFSLLLATTCVPFFCWTISYIPAMIELGGVPAFRLGLEAALYSIVFAPCVPKIILEISAAGVDCEDLGRCDLLYTLLKSTAFVGLTSIIWAGIHLPLTIPEHVGWQLASAAGLVALIIAIVRRPNCRFPRT
;
A
#
# COMPACT_ATOMS: atom_id res chain seq x y z
N ALA A 1 8.71 55.17 23.91
CA ALA A 1 7.78 54.02 24.08
C ALA A 1 8.50 52.68 23.87
N THR A 2 9.12 52.44 22.72
CA THR A 2 9.76 51.15 22.36
C THR A 2 10.94 50.77 23.27
N GLN A 3 11.76 51.73 23.71
CA GLN A 3 12.85 51.49 24.68
C GLN A 3 12.33 51.14 26.08
N ALA A 4 11.22 51.76 26.51
CA ALA A 4 10.60 51.47 27.80
C ALA A 4 9.99 50.05 27.82
N GLN A 5 9.42 49.62 26.69
CA GLN A 5 8.87 48.28 26.53
C GLN A 5 9.97 47.20 26.54
N GLY A 6 11.13 47.48 25.95
CA GLY A 6 12.30 46.59 26.00
C GLY A 6 12.88 46.44 27.42
N GLN A 7 12.97 47.53 28.18
CA GLN A 7 13.44 47.48 29.58
C GLN A 7 12.47 46.72 30.49
N GLN A 8 11.16 46.84 30.26
CA GLN A 8 10.14 46.13 31.03
C GLN A 8 10.17 44.61 30.76
N GLN A 9 10.37 44.19 29.51
CA GLN A 9 10.54 42.77 29.16
C GLN A 9 11.83 42.18 29.75
N GLN A 10 12.92 42.94 29.74
CA GLN A 10 14.20 42.49 30.30
C GLN A 10 14.15 42.34 31.83
N GLN A 11 13.42 43.22 32.53
CA GLN A 11 13.15 43.12 33.97
C GLN A 11 12.22 41.94 34.32
N GLN A 12 11.21 41.65 33.49
CA GLN A 12 10.33 40.49 33.70
C GLN A 12 11.07 39.17 33.51
N ALA A 13 11.95 39.06 32.49
CA ALA A 13 12.76 37.87 32.25
C ALA A 13 13.77 37.59 33.38
N THR A 14 14.40 38.63 33.92
CA THR A 14 15.32 38.48 35.07
C THR A 14 14.60 38.10 36.35
N THR A 15 13.39 38.62 36.59
CA THR A 15 12.58 38.27 37.76
C THR A 15 12.09 36.81 37.67
N LEU A 16 11.67 36.36 36.49
CA LEU A 16 11.25 34.97 36.26
C LEU A 16 12.40 33.97 36.46
N GLY A 17 13.61 34.30 35.96
CA GLY A 17 14.81 33.48 36.14
C GLY A 17 15.35 33.44 37.58
N LYS A 18 14.96 34.39 38.43
CA LYS A 18 15.27 34.39 39.87
C LYS A 18 14.28 33.53 40.65
N ASN A 19 12.97 33.71 40.38
CA ASN A 19 11.91 32.92 41.00
C ASN A 19 12.00 31.41 40.68
N LEU A 20 12.40 31.04 39.46
CA LEU A 20 12.62 29.63 39.09
C LEU A 20 13.83 29.02 39.81
N ARG A 21 14.89 29.82 40.06
CA ARG A 21 16.07 29.36 40.79
C ARG A 21 15.78 29.12 42.27
N ASP A 22 14.96 29.97 42.86
CA ASP A 22 14.57 29.90 44.27
C ASP A 22 13.49 28.83 44.51
N SER A 23 12.60 28.59 43.54
CA SER A 23 11.55 27.57 43.58
C SER A 23 12.07 26.12 43.49
N TRP A 24 13.22 25.89 42.86
CA TRP A 24 13.67 24.53 42.51
C TRP A 24 14.73 23.94 43.45
N GLY A 25 15.13 24.63 44.52
CA GLY A 25 15.92 24.02 45.61
C GLY A 25 17.15 23.20 45.17
N LEU A 26 17.81 23.61 44.07
CA LEU A 26 18.79 22.80 43.32
C LEU A 26 20.15 22.60 44.03
N ARG A 27 20.25 22.90 45.34
CA ARG A 27 21.43 22.56 46.15
C ARG A 27 21.24 21.32 47.05
N SER A 28 20.04 20.77 47.22
CA SER A 28 19.79 19.65 48.16
C SER A 28 19.56 18.26 47.53
N LEU A 29 19.19 18.19 46.24
CA LEU A 29 18.85 16.93 45.57
C LEU A 29 20.06 16.04 45.24
N SER A 30 21.27 16.62 45.15
CA SER A 30 22.51 15.87 44.92
C SER A 30 22.94 15.00 46.11
N ALA A 31 22.46 15.27 47.33
CA ALA A 31 22.90 14.56 48.55
C ALA A 31 21.97 13.40 48.96
N GLN A 32 20.72 13.37 48.46
CA GLN A 32 19.72 12.39 48.89
C GLN A 32 19.52 11.23 47.89
N VAL A 33 19.92 11.37 46.63
CA VAL A 33 19.64 10.38 45.57
C VAL A 33 20.74 9.32 45.45
N THR A 34 21.97 9.63 45.84
CA THR A 34 23.13 8.71 45.71
C THR A 34 23.08 7.44 46.59
N PRO A 35 22.45 7.40 47.79
CA PRO A 35 22.37 6.17 48.58
C PRO A 35 21.28 5.20 48.12
N ILE A 36 20.21 5.69 47.46
CA ILE A 36 19.04 4.90 47.07
C ILE A 36 19.36 4.04 45.84
N LEU A 37 20.10 4.60 44.87
CA LEU A 37 20.51 3.89 43.66
C LEU A 37 21.58 2.80 43.89
N LYS A 38 22.25 2.80 45.05
CA LYS A 38 23.17 1.70 45.44
C LYS A 38 22.45 0.50 46.08
N ARG A 39 21.18 0.66 46.49
CA ARG A 39 20.43 -0.40 47.19
C ARG A 39 19.59 -1.27 46.26
N GLU A 40 19.19 -0.76 45.09
CA GLU A 40 18.41 -1.52 44.09
C GLU A 40 19.24 -2.37 43.11
N ALA A 41 20.57 -2.25 43.12
CA ALA A 41 21.44 -3.05 42.24
C ALA A 41 21.73 -4.48 42.76
N ARG A 42 21.05 -4.94 43.82
CA ARG A 42 21.20 -6.28 44.40
C ARG A 42 19.85 -6.90 44.77
N GLU A 43 19.04 -7.23 43.78
CA GLU A 43 17.99 -8.23 43.95
C GLU A 43 17.62 -8.85 42.59
N LYS A 44 17.88 -10.15 42.43
CA LYS A 44 17.39 -10.97 41.31
C LYS A 44 16.06 -11.60 41.74
N PRO A 45 14.99 -11.57 40.93
CA PRO A 45 13.81 -12.36 41.22
C PRO A 45 13.96 -13.81 40.72
N PRO A 46 13.29 -14.78 41.38
CA PRO A 46 13.42 -16.20 41.09
C PRO A 46 12.63 -16.61 39.85
N ALA A 47 13.18 -17.61 39.15
CA ALA A 47 12.43 -18.43 38.19
C ALA A 47 11.48 -19.33 38.98
N ASP A 48 10.17 -19.22 38.69
CA ASP A 48 9.10 -20.22 38.90
C ASP A 48 7.78 -19.51 39.25
N ALA A 49 7.10 -18.92 38.25
CA ALA A 49 5.70 -18.49 38.38
C ALA A 49 5.05 -18.08 37.04
N VAL A 50 5.08 -18.93 35.99
CA VAL A 50 4.11 -18.82 34.87
C VAL A 50 3.78 -20.21 34.34
N ARG A 51 3.10 -21.00 35.18
CA ARG A 51 2.53 -22.29 34.77
C ARG A 51 1.20 -22.53 35.48
N GLU A 52 0.27 -21.58 35.38
CA GLU A 52 -1.14 -21.79 35.75
C GLU A 52 -2.02 -20.61 35.31
N ILE A 53 -2.19 -20.43 34.00
CA ILE A 53 -3.41 -19.85 33.43
C ILE A 53 -3.73 -20.66 32.17
N GLY A 54 -4.18 -21.89 32.42
CA GLY A 54 -4.85 -22.72 31.43
C GLY A 54 -6.36 -22.49 31.50
N HIS A 55 -7.01 -22.87 30.40
CA HIS A 55 -8.37 -23.41 30.42
C HIS A 55 -9.51 -22.44 30.74
N ALA A 56 -9.80 -21.50 29.83
CA ALA A 56 -11.13 -20.88 29.71
C ALA A 56 -11.35 -20.24 28.32
N ALA A 57 -11.23 -20.99 27.22
CA ALA A 57 -11.64 -20.52 25.89
C ALA A 57 -11.83 -21.68 24.89
N LEU A 58 -12.59 -22.70 25.30
CA LEU A 58 -13.10 -23.75 24.41
C LEU A 58 -14.53 -24.06 24.83
N ASP A 59 -15.45 -23.13 24.55
CA ASP A 59 -16.84 -23.47 24.30
C ASP A 59 -17.55 -22.25 23.68
N LYS A 60 -18.52 -22.50 22.79
CA LYS A 60 -19.28 -21.54 21.95
C LYS A 60 -18.74 -21.29 20.53
N SER A 61 -19.08 -22.19 19.61
CA SER A 61 -19.97 -21.82 18.49
C SER A 61 -20.47 -23.09 17.76
N ALA A 62 -21.26 -23.90 18.46
CA ALA A 62 -22.26 -24.74 17.82
C ALA A 62 -23.60 -24.00 17.87
N ARG A 63 -24.15 -23.60 16.70
CA ARG A 63 -25.59 -23.52 16.38
C ARG A 63 -25.82 -22.71 15.09
N PHE A 64 -26.87 -23.11 14.35
CA PHE A 64 -27.37 -22.70 13.02
C PHE A 64 -26.82 -23.58 11.90
N GLY A 65 -27.50 -24.67 11.50
CA GLY A 65 -28.85 -24.75 10.92
C GLY A 65 -28.63 -25.12 9.43
N GLY A 66 -28.84 -26.35 8.97
CA GLY A 66 -30.05 -27.14 9.07
C GLY A 66 -30.91 -26.89 7.83
N VAL A 67 -30.46 -27.36 6.66
CA VAL A 67 -31.29 -27.50 5.46
C VAL A 67 -31.01 -28.86 4.84
N GLU A 68 -31.93 -29.80 5.06
CA GLU A 68 -32.08 -31.02 4.29
C GLU A 68 -32.47 -30.67 2.85
N VAL A 69 -31.78 -31.25 1.87
CA VAL A 69 -32.35 -31.46 0.54
C VAL A 69 -32.22 -32.95 0.21
N ILE A 70 -33.40 -33.49 -0.07
CA ILE A 70 -33.78 -34.87 -0.32
C ILE A 70 -33.05 -35.45 -1.54
N GLY A 71 -32.67 -36.72 -1.41
CA GLY A 71 -32.05 -37.50 -2.47
C GLY A 71 -32.98 -37.81 -3.65
N GLY A 72 -32.36 -37.97 -4.81
CA GLY A 72 -32.96 -38.56 -6.00
C GLY A 72 -31.88 -39.32 -6.75
N GLY A 73 -31.80 -40.63 -6.50
CA GLY A 73 -30.99 -41.54 -7.29
C GLY A 73 -31.71 -41.89 -8.59
N SER A 74 -30.94 -41.96 -9.67
CA SER A 74 -31.32 -42.75 -10.84
C SER A 74 -30.06 -43.23 -11.56
N THR A 75 -29.83 -44.53 -11.39
CA THR A 75 -29.11 -45.45 -12.27
C THR A 75 -29.40 -45.20 -13.75
N LEU A 76 -28.34 -45.11 -14.57
CA LEU A 76 -28.37 -45.60 -15.94
C LEU A 76 -26.95 -45.98 -16.38
N SER A 77 -26.76 -47.29 -16.43
CA SER A 77 -25.64 -48.01 -17.01
C SER A 77 -25.79 -48.11 -18.53
N GLN A 78 -24.64 -48.32 -19.19
CA GLN A 78 -24.45 -49.08 -20.44
C GLN A 78 -24.77 -48.40 -21.79
N LEU A 79 -23.71 -48.00 -22.51
CA LEU A 79 -23.19 -48.64 -23.74
C LEU A 79 -22.41 -47.64 -24.60
N SER A 80 -21.10 -47.85 -24.75
CA SER A 80 -20.44 -47.91 -26.06
C SER A 80 -18.96 -48.19 -25.82
N GLY A 81 -18.58 -49.44 -26.06
CA GLY A 81 -17.19 -49.85 -26.05
C GLY A 81 -16.51 -49.41 -27.34
N ASN A 82 -15.38 -48.74 -27.20
CA ASN A 82 -14.33 -48.81 -28.20
C ASN A 82 -13.05 -49.27 -27.51
N LYS A 83 -12.70 -50.52 -27.80
CA LYS A 83 -11.37 -51.08 -27.60
C LYS A 83 -10.38 -50.21 -28.38
N PHE A 84 -9.51 -49.51 -27.68
CA PHE A 84 -8.22 -49.10 -28.23
C PHE A 84 -7.14 -49.84 -27.46
N ASP A 85 -6.43 -50.68 -28.21
CA ASP A 85 -5.35 -51.52 -27.69
C ASP A 85 -4.15 -50.68 -27.22
N SER A 86 -3.61 -51.16 -26.12
CA SER A 86 -2.29 -50.96 -25.51
C SER A 86 -1.20 -50.29 -26.35
N THR A 87 -0.74 -49.12 -25.89
CA THR A 87 0.69 -48.86 -25.69
C THR A 87 0.92 -48.45 -24.23
N ALA A 88 1.41 -49.40 -23.43
CA ALA A 88 1.83 -49.15 -22.06
C ALA A 88 3.15 -48.37 -22.07
N GLY A 89 3.18 -47.22 -21.38
CA GLY A 89 4.44 -46.60 -20.97
C GLY A 89 4.50 -45.08 -20.86
N HIS A 90 3.48 -44.33 -21.27
CA HIS A 90 3.40 -42.89 -21.01
C HIS A 90 2.08 -42.60 -20.30
N SER A 91 2.11 -42.54 -18.97
CA SER A 91 1.02 -41.91 -18.20
C SER A 91 0.86 -40.51 -18.78
N GLU A 92 -0.24 -40.29 -19.49
CA GLU A 92 -0.49 -39.04 -20.20
C GLU A 92 -0.48 -37.90 -19.16
N ARG A 93 0.47 -36.97 -19.32
CA ARG A 93 0.59 -35.79 -18.47
C ARG A 93 -0.66 -34.94 -18.67
N ALA A 94 -1.67 -35.13 -17.85
CA ALA A 94 -2.87 -34.32 -17.83
C ALA A 94 -2.84 -33.36 -16.64
N LEU A 95 -3.25 -32.11 -16.85
CA LEU A 95 -3.59 -31.23 -15.74
C LEU A 95 -4.73 -31.91 -14.94
N THR A 96 -4.86 -31.56 -13.67
CA THR A 96 -5.94 -32.06 -12.82
C THR A 96 -6.59 -30.90 -12.09
N SER A 97 -7.92 -30.92 -11.95
CA SER A 97 -8.61 -29.95 -11.10
C SER A 97 -8.50 -30.29 -9.62
N THR A 98 -8.26 -31.56 -9.28
CA THR A 98 -8.17 -32.01 -7.89
C THR A 98 -6.73 -31.96 -7.37
N LEU A 99 -6.51 -31.23 -6.28
CA LEU A 99 -5.21 -31.20 -5.60
C LEU A 99 -5.14 -32.26 -4.50
N ALA A 100 -4.19 -33.18 -4.65
CA ALA A 100 -3.89 -34.20 -3.65
C ALA A 100 -3.51 -33.58 -2.30
N ALA A 101 -3.96 -34.17 -1.19
CA ALA A 101 -3.79 -33.60 0.15
C ALA A 101 -2.30 -33.39 0.52
N ASP A 102 -1.40 -34.25 0.05
CA ASP A 102 0.07 -34.14 0.26
C ASP A 102 0.70 -32.94 -0.45
N LEU A 103 0.00 -32.35 -1.42
CA LEU A 103 0.46 -31.22 -2.21
C LEU A 103 -0.16 -29.88 -1.77
N ARG A 104 -1.13 -29.87 -0.86
CA ARG A 104 -1.80 -28.65 -0.37
C ARG A 104 -0.89 -27.84 0.55
N LEU A 105 0.14 -27.26 -0.03
CA LEU A 105 1.18 -26.52 0.67
C LEU A 105 0.94 -25.02 0.55
N ALA A 106 1.07 -24.30 1.66
CA ALA A 106 1.10 -22.84 1.70
C ALA A 106 2.23 -22.36 2.62
N VAL A 107 2.72 -21.16 2.39
CA VAL A 107 3.75 -20.54 3.22
C VAL A 107 3.21 -19.34 3.97
N SER A 108 3.78 -19.08 5.14
CA SER A 108 3.48 -17.85 5.87
C SER A 108 3.98 -16.63 5.08
N LEU A 109 3.19 -15.56 5.00
CA LEU A 109 3.58 -14.33 4.31
C LEU A 109 4.92 -13.70 4.80
N PRO A 110 5.30 -13.75 6.10
CA PRO A 110 6.62 -13.32 6.56
C PRO A 110 7.78 -14.03 5.84
N VAL A 111 7.62 -15.30 5.45
CA VAL A 111 8.63 -16.04 4.68
C VAL A 111 8.76 -15.46 3.28
N VAL A 112 7.65 -15.14 2.62
CA VAL A 112 7.66 -14.47 1.30
C VAL A 112 8.32 -13.10 1.36
N LEU A 113 8.08 -12.33 2.42
CA LEU A 113 8.65 -10.99 2.62
C LEU A 113 10.05 -11.00 3.25
N HIS A 114 10.58 -12.17 3.63
CA HIS A 114 11.85 -12.30 4.32
C HIS A 114 13.01 -11.74 3.48
N ARG A 115 13.96 -11.06 4.15
CA ARG A 115 15.14 -10.43 3.53
C ARG A 115 14.81 -9.61 2.28
N PHE A 116 13.79 -8.75 2.39
CA PHE A 116 13.31 -7.88 1.30
C PHE A 116 12.88 -8.68 0.06
N GLY A 117 12.10 -9.75 0.29
CA GLY A 117 11.58 -10.62 -0.75
C GLY A 117 12.66 -11.39 -1.49
N GLN A 118 13.63 -11.94 -0.74
CA GLN A 118 14.74 -12.70 -1.34
C GLN A 118 14.25 -13.79 -2.28
N GLU A 119 13.15 -14.47 -1.94
CA GLU A 119 12.56 -15.55 -2.75
C GLU A 119 11.95 -15.06 -4.06
N LEU A 120 11.44 -13.83 -4.10
CA LEU A 120 10.94 -13.19 -5.32
C LEU A 120 12.07 -12.68 -6.21
N ARG A 121 13.23 -12.39 -5.63
CA ARG A 121 14.40 -11.80 -6.31
C ARG A 121 15.40 -12.82 -6.83
N SER A 122 15.50 -13.99 -6.19
CA SER A 122 16.42 -15.04 -6.62
C SER A 122 15.87 -15.76 -7.86
N SER A 123 16.70 -16.01 -8.86
CA SER A 123 16.32 -16.91 -9.98
C SER A 123 16.40 -18.37 -9.57
N ALA A 124 17.32 -18.71 -8.67
CA ALA A 124 17.48 -20.05 -8.13
C ALA A 124 16.49 -20.31 -6.99
N ALA A 125 15.77 -21.43 -7.05
CA ALA A 125 15.04 -21.96 -5.91
C ALA A 125 16.06 -22.47 -4.87
N ARG A 126 16.15 -21.82 -3.70
CA ARG A 126 16.98 -22.33 -2.60
C ARG A 126 16.12 -23.28 -1.76
N HIS A 127 16.54 -24.55 -1.70
CA HIS A 127 16.16 -25.63 -0.77
C HIS A 127 14.65 -25.84 -0.48
N SER A 128 14.17 -27.06 -0.79
CA SER A 128 12.91 -27.76 -0.40
C SER A 128 11.68 -26.92 -0.02
N SER A 129 10.51 -27.30 -0.53
CA SER A 129 9.18 -26.74 -0.17
C SER A 129 9.07 -26.38 1.32
N GLN A 130 9.16 -25.09 1.66
CA GLN A 130 8.96 -24.59 3.03
C GLN A 130 7.47 -24.50 3.40
N GLY A 131 6.60 -24.96 2.49
CA GLY A 131 5.16 -24.96 2.68
C GLY A 131 4.74 -25.89 3.81
N THR A 132 3.78 -25.41 4.60
CA THR A 132 3.04 -26.22 5.56
C THR A 132 1.79 -26.77 4.87
N GLN A 133 1.39 -28.01 5.18
CA GLN A 133 0.11 -28.52 4.70
C GLN A 133 -1.05 -27.70 5.28
N VAL A 134 -1.99 -27.31 4.43
CA VAL A 134 -3.15 -26.53 4.80
C VAL A 134 -4.41 -27.05 4.12
N GLU A 135 -5.56 -26.85 4.76
CA GLU A 135 -6.86 -27.16 4.15
C GLU A 135 -7.33 -26.05 3.20
N ARG A 136 -7.02 -24.79 3.54
CA ARG A 136 -7.34 -23.60 2.76
C ARG A 136 -6.15 -22.66 2.69
N ILE A 137 -6.13 -21.86 1.63
CA ILE A 137 -5.09 -20.88 1.36
C ILE A 137 -5.73 -19.50 1.43
N GLY A 138 -5.17 -18.59 2.22
CA GLY A 138 -5.74 -17.25 2.34
C GLY A 138 -5.58 -16.43 1.06
N THR A 139 -4.41 -16.50 0.42
CA THR A 139 -4.15 -15.74 -0.81
C THR A 139 -3.30 -16.51 -1.79
N PHE A 140 -3.74 -16.62 -3.03
CA PHE A 140 -2.94 -17.06 -4.16
C PHE A 140 -2.22 -15.86 -4.78
N ILE A 141 -0.89 -15.87 -4.80
CA ILE A 141 -0.09 -14.80 -5.39
C ILE A 141 0.29 -15.19 -6.82
N SER A 142 -0.47 -14.70 -7.79
CA SER A 142 -0.17 -14.85 -9.21
C SER A 142 0.76 -13.74 -9.69
N HIS A 143 1.82 -14.13 -10.39
CA HIS A 143 2.82 -13.17 -10.88
C HIS A 143 3.58 -13.73 -12.08
N ASP A 144 4.12 -12.83 -12.91
CA ASP A 144 5.02 -13.24 -13.97
C ASP A 144 6.44 -13.42 -13.43
N TRP A 145 7.16 -14.46 -13.87
CA TRP A 145 8.54 -14.71 -13.40
C TRP A 145 9.57 -13.72 -13.96
N GLY A 146 9.27 -13.02 -15.06
CA GLY A 146 10.24 -12.21 -15.79
C GLY A 146 10.43 -10.81 -15.20
N SER A 147 9.45 -10.30 -14.47
CA SER A 147 9.51 -8.97 -13.88
C SER A 147 10.30 -8.94 -12.58
N SER A 148 10.77 -7.73 -12.22
CA SER A 148 11.64 -7.49 -11.06
C SER A 148 11.03 -8.01 -9.75
N GLY A 149 11.75 -8.91 -9.08
CA GLY A 149 11.40 -9.41 -7.75
C GLY A 149 11.27 -8.32 -6.68
N SER A 150 12.08 -7.25 -6.78
CA SER A 150 12.02 -6.13 -5.84
C SER A 150 10.70 -5.36 -5.97
N LEU A 151 10.19 -5.19 -7.19
CA LEU A 151 8.91 -4.52 -7.42
C LEU A 151 7.74 -5.34 -6.88
N LYS A 152 7.78 -6.68 -7.08
CA LYS A 152 6.81 -7.61 -6.48
C LYS A 152 6.84 -7.56 -4.96
N PHE A 153 8.04 -7.56 -4.37
CA PHE A 153 8.21 -7.41 -2.92
C PHE A 153 7.59 -6.10 -2.41
N MET A 154 7.87 -4.97 -3.05
CA MET A 154 7.31 -3.67 -2.66
C MET A 154 5.78 -3.64 -2.78
N ALA A 155 5.23 -4.25 -3.85
CA ALA A 155 3.79 -4.39 -4.05
C ALA A 155 3.12 -5.18 -2.92
N LEU A 156 3.69 -6.32 -2.55
CA LEU A 156 3.20 -7.14 -1.42
C LEU A 156 3.38 -6.42 -0.08
N LEU A 157 4.53 -5.77 0.15
CA LEU A 157 4.81 -5.00 1.36
C LEU A 157 3.73 -3.94 1.59
N LEU A 158 3.41 -3.16 0.56
CA LEU A 158 2.36 -2.15 0.63
C LEU A 158 0.98 -2.77 0.81
N ARG A 159 0.61 -3.80 0.04
CA ARG A 159 -0.70 -4.44 0.12
C ARG A 159 -1.04 -4.97 1.51
N PHE A 160 -0.06 -5.59 2.17
CA PHE A 160 -0.28 -6.31 3.42
C PHE A 160 0.06 -5.49 4.68
N ASN A 161 0.92 -4.47 4.59
CA ASN A 161 1.43 -3.77 5.79
C ASN A 161 1.05 -2.29 5.88
N SER A 162 0.72 -1.62 4.76
CA SER A 162 0.51 -0.16 4.76
C SER A 162 -0.61 0.32 5.69
N ARG A 163 -1.75 -0.38 5.73
CA ARG A 163 -2.88 -0.02 6.59
C ARG A 163 -2.52 -0.07 8.07
N ALA A 164 -1.85 -1.15 8.49
CA ALA A 164 -1.38 -1.26 9.87
C ALA A 164 -0.31 -0.20 10.18
N ALA A 165 0.60 0.06 9.25
CA ALA A 165 1.62 1.10 9.38
C ALA A 165 0.98 2.48 9.56
N ALA A 166 -0.04 2.81 8.78
CA ALA A 166 -0.79 4.06 8.89
C ALA A 166 -1.46 4.22 10.25
N VAL A 167 -2.21 3.20 10.70
CA VAL A 167 -2.92 3.22 11.99
C VAL A 167 -1.94 3.36 13.15
N MET A 168 -0.85 2.59 13.13
CA MET A 168 0.16 2.63 14.19
C MET A 168 0.94 3.95 14.20
N ALA A 169 1.26 4.52 13.03
CA ALA A 169 1.91 5.81 12.93
C ALA A 169 1.07 6.92 13.57
N VAL A 170 -0.21 7.01 13.17
CA VAL A 170 -1.17 7.95 13.75
C VAL A 170 -1.34 7.73 15.25
N GLY A 171 -1.47 6.48 15.69
CA GLY A 171 -1.60 6.12 17.11
C GLY A 171 -0.39 6.53 17.94
N VAL A 172 0.84 6.28 17.46
CA VAL A 172 2.07 6.68 18.14
C VAL A 172 2.19 8.21 18.19
N SER A 173 1.93 8.91 17.09
CA SER A 173 1.92 10.38 17.06
C SER A 173 0.93 10.96 18.07
N LEU A 174 -0.27 10.39 18.18
CA LEU A 174 -1.28 10.83 19.17
C LEU A 174 -0.81 10.65 20.60
N VAL A 175 -0.20 9.50 20.92
CA VAL A 175 0.34 9.22 22.27
C VAL A 175 1.45 10.23 22.60
N VAL A 176 2.38 10.48 21.67
CA VAL A 176 3.47 11.44 21.89
C VAL A 176 2.95 12.86 22.09
N ALA A 177 2.04 13.32 21.22
CA ALA A 177 1.43 14.65 21.35
C ALA A 177 0.66 14.81 22.67
N PHE A 178 -0.01 13.75 23.13
CA PHE A 178 -0.67 13.75 24.44
C PHE A 178 0.35 13.87 25.58
N LEU A 179 1.43 13.09 25.56
CA LEU A 179 2.47 13.17 26.60
C LEU A 179 3.11 14.56 26.69
N GLU A 180 3.33 15.24 25.56
CA GLU A 180 3.83 16.61 25.52
C GLU A 180 2.79 17.63 26.01
N ALA A 181 1.52 17.46 25.63
CA ALA A 181 0.42 18.32 26.11
C ALA A 181 0.26 18.30 27.64
N PHE A 182 0.56 17.17 28.29
CA PHE A 182 0.50 17.00 29.73
C PHE A 182 1.86 17.14 30.45
N HIS A 183 2.87 17.70 29.79
CA HIS A 183 4.18 17.98 30.39
C HIS A 183 4.99 16.75 30.84
N PHE A 184 4.67 15.56 30.35
CA PHE A 184 5.50 14.38 30.56
C PHE A 184 6.75 14.37 29.66
N VAL A 185 6.67 15.06 28.53
CA VAL A 185 7.76 15.24 27.55
C VAL A 185 7.86 16.71 27.18
N SER A 186 9.08 17.20 26.89
CA SER A 186 9.31 18.58 26.49
C SER A 186 8.64 18.89 25.14
N CYS A 187 8.10 20.10 25.03
CA CYS A 187 7.44 20.62 23.84
C CYS A 187 8.19 21.87 23.36
N GLU A 188 8.19 22.16 22.06
CA GLU A 188 8.78 23.38 21.54
C GLU A 188 7.78 24.53 21.59
N THR A 189 8.27 25.75 21.86
CA THR A 189 7.46 26.97 21.81
C THR A 189 7.57 27.60 20.43
N CYS A 190 6.44 27.84 19.78
CA CYS A 190 6.35 28.43 18.45
C CYS A 190 5.52 29.72 18.49
N ILE A 191 5.80 30.63 17.56
CA ILE A 191 5.01 31.85 17.36
C ILE A 191 4.11 31.60 16.14
N ARG A 192 2.80 31.75 16.30
CA ARG A 192 1.80 31.51 15.24
C ARG A 192 0.92 32.74 15.03
N ASN A 193 0.59 33.02 13.78
CA ASN A 193 -0.45 33.98 13.41
C ASN A 193 -1.75 33.22 13.13
N ILE A 194 -2.75 33.37 13.99
CA ILE A 194 -4.05 32.70 13.88
C ILE A 194 -5.14 33.75 13.74
N GLY A 195 -5.67 33.89 12.53
CA GLY A 195 -6.71 34.86 12.22
C GLY A 195 -6.30 36.32 12.47
N GLY A 196 -5.05 36.66 12.16
CA GLY A 196 -4.48 38.01 12.29
C GLY A 196 -3.94 38.35 13.67
N ALA A 197 -4.10 37.46 14.66
CA ALA A 197 -3.52 37.63 15.99
C ALA A 197 -2.31 36.71 16.19
N VAL A 198 -1.27 37.23 16.83
CA VAL A 198 -0.05 36.50 17.14
C VAL A 198 -0.18 35.80 18.48
N TYR A 199 0.05 34.49 18.50
CA TYR A 199 0.03 33.64 19.69
C TYR A 199 1.41 32.99 19.87
N ILE A 200 1.79 32.80 21.13
CA ILE A 200 2.88 31.91 21.51
C ILE A 200 2.22 30.60 21.94
N THR A 201 2.53 29.52 21.24
CA THR A 201 1.90 28.21 21.44
C THR A 201 2.95 27.13 21.63
N ARG A 202 2.60 26.05 22.31
CA ARG A 202 3.44 24.87 22.39
C ARG A 202 3.07 23.88 21.27
N GLU A 203 4.05 23.45 20.50
CA GLU A 203 3.87 22.48 19.42
C GLU A 203 4.76 21.26 19.64
N SER A 204 4.19 20.09 19.32
CA SER A 204 4.89 18.83 19.44
C SER A 204 5.98 18.71 18.39
N SER A 205 7.25 18.66 18.80
CA SER A 205 8.35 18.41 17.87
C SER A 205 8.59 16.91 17.65
N LEU A 206 8.11 16.04 18.54
CA LEU A 206 8.36 14.60 18.48
C LEU A 206 7.22 13.78 17.86
N SER A 207 5.97 14.25 17.86
CA SER A 207 4.82 13.46 17.35
C SER A 207 4.96 13.13 15.86
N PHE A 208 5.41 14.08 15.04
CA PHE A 208 5.61 13.88 13.62
C PHE A 208 6.75 12.89 13.30
N PRO A 209 8.00 13.07 13.77
CA PRO A 209 9.08 12.12 13.51
C PRO A 209 8.84 10.74 14.15
N SER A 210 8.21 10.67 15.32
CA SER A 210 7.83 9.37 15.91
C SER A 210 6.80 8.62 15.07
N GLY A 211 5.86 9.32 14.45
CA GLY A 211 4.92 8.77 13.47
C GLY A 211 5.64 8.17 12.26
N LEU A 212 6.64 8.86 11.69
CA LEU A 212 7.47 8.35 10.60
C LEU A 212 8.22 7.08 11.00
N VAL A 213 8.87 7.09 12.16
CA VAL A 213 9.62 5.94 12.67
C VAL A 213 8.68 4.75 12.88
N ALA A 214 7.52 4.97 13.50
CA ALA A 214 6.50 3.94 13.71
C ALA A 214 5.98 3.39 12.37
N TYR A 215 5.68 4.27 11.40
CA TYR A 215 5.25 3.88 10.06
C TYR A 215 6.28 2.94 9.42
N CYS A 216 7.55 3.32 9.39
CA CYS A 216 8.63 2.52 8.82
C CYS A 216 8.79 1.17 9.53
N ILE A 217 8.84 1.17 10.87
CA ILE A 217 8.98 -0.05 11.65
C ILE A 217 7.83 -1.01 11.32
N ILE A 218 6.59 -0.54 11.38
CA ILE A 218 5.42 -1.39 11.14
C ILE A 218 5.35 -1.81 9.69
N LEU A 219 5.62 -0.93 8.73
CA LEU A 219 5.63 -1.28 7.30
C LEU A 219 6.55 -2.46 7.01
N PHE A 220 7.74 -2.53 7.62
CA PHE A 220 8.71 -3.61 7.38
C PHE A 220 8.57 -4.81 8.33
N SER A 221 7.91 -4.67 9.47
CA SER A 221 7.85 -5.72 10.50
C SER A 221 6.45 -6.25 10.82
N TRP A 222 5.37 -5.68 10.26
CA TRP A 222 3.99 -6.05 10.60
C TRP A 222 3.72 -7.54 10.51
N GLN A 223 4.12 -8.19 9.42
CA GLN A 223 3.91 -9.64 9.27
C GLN A 223 4.69 -10.45 10.30
N ARG A 224 5.89 -10.01 10.70
CA ARG A 224 6.66 -10.65 11.77
C ARG A 224 5.96 -10.49 13.12
N ILE A 225 5.42 -9.31 13.41
CA ILE A 225 4.63 -9.05 14.62
C ILE A 225 3.40 -9.96 14.66
N LEU A 226 2.69 -10.12 13.53
CA LEU A 226 1.56 -11.04 13.43
C LEU A 226 1.97 -12.50 13.60
N SER A 227 3.13 -12.92 13.09
CA SER A 227 3.63 -14.29 13.29
C SER A 227 3.93 -14.60 14.75
N LEU A 228 4.42 -13.63 15.54
CA LEU A 228 4.62 -13.81 16.98
C LEU A 228 3.30 -14.04 17.73
N ARG A 229 2.16 -13.63 17.14
CA ARG A 229 0.81 -13.84 17.67
C ARG A 229 0.10 -15.06 17.06
N GLY A 230 0.79 -15.85 16.23
CA GLY A 230 0.19 -16.99 15.52
C GLY A 230 -0.83 -16.61 14.44
N ARG A 231 -0.83 -15.35 13.96
CA ARG A 231 -1.83 -14.81 13.02
C ARG A 231 -1.23 -14.47 11.64
N SER A 232 -0.32 -15.29 11.14
CA SER A 232 0.24 -15.04 9.81
C SER A 232 -0.76 -15.40 8.71
N ALA A 233 -0.87 -14.54 7.70
CA ALA A 233 -1.53 -14.92 6.45
C ALA A 233 -0.77 -16.10 5.82
N MET A 234 -1.52 -17.12 5.37
CA MET A 234 -1.00 -18.25 4.61
C MET A 234 -1.24 -17.98 3.13
N VAL A 235 -0.17 -18.00 2.35
CA VAL A 235 -0.19 -17.64 0.94
C VAL A 235 0.40 -18.75 0.09
N PHE A 236 -0.14 -18.90 -1.11
CA PHE A 236 0.48 -19.70 -2.14
C PHE A 236 1.41 -18.82 -2.97
N LEU A 237 2.67 -19.26 -3.05
CA LEU A 237 3.65 -18.77 -4.01
C LEU A 237 4.30 -20.00 -4.65
N ASP A 238 4.08 -20.16 -5.94
CA ASP A 238 4.51 -21.32 -6.76
C ASP A 238 5.93 -21.82 -6.42
N LYS A 239 6.91 -20.91 -6.37
CA LYS A 239 8.31 -21.22 -6.12
C LYS A 239 8.57 -21.83 -4.75
N LEU A 240 7.75 -21.53 -3.76
CA LEU A 240 7.89 -22.01 -2.38
C LEU A 240 6.96 -23.17 -2.04
N CYS A 241 5.81 -23.25 -2.70
CA CYS A 241 4.77 -24.23 -2.41
C CYS A 241 4.86 -25.47 -3.33
N ILE A 242 5.44 -25.34 -4.52
CA ILE A 242 5.75 -26.47 -5.41
C ILE A 242 7.19 -26.93 -5.13
N ASP A 243 7.36 -28.23 -4.89
CA ASP A 243 8.67 -28.84 -4.68
C ASP A 243 9.57 -28.61 -5.91
N GLN A 244 10.62 -27.81 -5.76
CA GLN A 244 11.51 -27.46 -6.89
C GLN A 244 12.61 -28.49 -7.13
N GLN A 245 12.82 -29.45 -6.21
CA GLN A 245 13.93 -30.40 -6.24
C GLN A 245 13.48 -31.79 -6.69
N ASN A 246 12.35 -32.27 -6.20
CA ASN A 246 11.81 -33.57 -6.60
C ASN A 246 10.98 -33.41 -7.88
N GLU A 247 11.51 -33.88 -9.02
CA GLU A 247 10.86 -33.74 -10.34
C GLU A 247 9.42 -34.29 -10.36
N ALA A 248 9.17 -35.44 -9.72
CA ALA A 248 7.84 -36.04 -9.68
C ALA A 248 6.84 -35.21 -8.84
N ARG A 249 7.26 -34.69 -7.68
CA ARG A 249 6.41 -33.81 -6.87
C ARG A 249 6.22 -32.44 -7.53
N LYS A 250 7.26 -31.91 -8.18
CA LYS A 250 7.20 -30.69 -8.98
C LYS A 250 6.14 -30.81 -10.05
N GLU A 251 6.20 -31.90 -10.82
CA GLU A 251 5.26 -32.20 -11.88
C GLU A 251 3.84 -32.31 -11.34
N ARG A 252 3.60 -33.12 -10.28
CA ARG A 252 2.27 -33.21 -9.67
C ARG A 252 1.76 -31.85 -9.15
N GLY A 253 2.64 -31.02 -8.58
CA GLY A 253 2.30 -29.68 -8.11
C GLY A 253 1.91 -28.72 -9.24
N ILE A 254 2.65 -28.74 -10.35
CA ILE A 254 2.33 -27.96 -11.57
C ILE A 254 1.02 -28.45 -12.19
N LEU A 255 0.85 -29.78 -12.30
CA LEU A 255 -0.36 -30.38 -12.87
C LEU A 255 -1.60 -30.15 -11.98
N GLY A 256 -1.41 -29.90 -10.68
CA GLY A 256 -2.47 -29.60 -9.72
C GLY A 256 -2.70 -28.10 -9.46
N LEU A 257 -2.13 -27.20 -10.27
CA LEU A 257 -2.16 -25.75 -10.02
C LEU A 257 -3.58 -25.18 -9.86
N ALA A 258 -4.54 -25.66 -10.66
CA ALA A 258 -5.94 -25.27 -10.56
C ALA A 258 -6.55 -25.59 -9.18
N GLY A 259 -6.17 -26.71 -8.57
CA GLY A 259 -6.69 -27.08 -7.25
C GLY A 259 -6.14 -26.21 -6.12
N PHE A 260 -4.98 -25.55 -6.27
CA PHE A 260 -4.53 -24.53 -5.31
C PHE A 260 -5.42 -23.28 -5.38
N LEU A 261 -5.85 -22.88 -6.58
CA LEU A 261 -6.76 -21.75 -6.78
C LEU A 261 -8.16 -22.06 -6.23
N GLU A 262 -8.65 -23.29 -6.42
CA GLU A 262 -9.94 -23.73 -5.88
C GLU A 262 -10.01 -23.61 -4.35
N ILE A 263 -8.93 -23.91 -3.63
CA ILE A 263 -8.87 -23.82 -2.16
C ILE A 263 -8.39 -22.46 -1.64
N SER A 264 -8.20 -21.48 -2.52
CA SER A 264 -7.72 -20.13 -2.17
C SER A 264 -8.87 -19.14 -1.97
N ASP A 265 -8.76 -18.27 -0.97
CA ASP A 265 -9.81 -17.28 -0.64
C ASP A 265 -9.74 -16.01 -1.50
N GLU A 266 -8.55 -15.61 -1.94
CA GLU A 266 -8.30 -14.42 -2.77
C GLU A 266 -7.23 -14.71 -3.84
N LEU A 267 -7.40 -14.16 -5.06
CA LEU A 267 -6.37 -14.13 -6.09
C LEU A 267 -5.73 -12.73 -6.15
N VAL A 268 -4.48 -12.61 -5.73
CA VAL A 268 -3.68 -11.39 -5.90
C VAL A 268 -2.81 -11.50 -7.14
N ILE A 269 -3.12 -10.68 -8.15
CA ILE A 269 -2.35 -10.56 -9.38
C ILE A 269 -1.34 -9.42 -9.24
N LEU A 270 -0.04 -9.76 -9.21
CA LEU A 270 1.04 -8.80 -9.32
C LEU A 270 1.25 -8.46 -10.80
N TRP A 271 0.49 -7.48 -11.28
CA TRP A 271 0.42 -7.17 -12.69
C TRP A 271 1.66 -6.41 -13.18
N SER A 272 2.24 -6.94 -14.25
CA SER A 272 3.25 -6.29 -15.08
C SER A 272 2.75 -6.27 -16.54
N PRO A 273 3.37 -5.44 -17.41
CA PRO A 273 2.98 -5.41 -18.83
C PRO A 273 3.11 -6.76 -19.56
N SER A 274 3.84 -7.74 -19.02
CA SER A 274 3.96 -9.07 -19.63
C SER A 274 2.95 -10.10 -19.10
N TYR A 275 2.22 -9.79 -18.03
CA TYR A 275 1.38 -10.76 -17.30
C TYR A 275 0.37 -11.47 -18.20
N PHE A 276 -0.45 -10.71 -18.93
CA PHE A 276 -1.46 -11.26 -19.84
C PHE A 276 -0.87 -11.93 -21.08
N GLY A 277 0.41 -11.71 -21.35
CA GLY A 277 1.14 -12.38 -22.43
C GLY A 277 1.77 -13.72 -22.02
N ARG A 278 1.57 -14.20 -20.77
CA ARG A 278 2.16 -15.45 -20.28
C ARG A 278 1.10 -16.53 -20.06
N LEU A 279 1.31 -17.67 -20.71
CA LEU A 279 0.33 -18.75 -20.76
C LEU A 279 -0.04 -19.32 -19.37
N TRP A 280 0.94 -19.51 -18.48
CA TRP A 280 0.66 -20.02 -17.12
C TRP A 280 -0.11 -19.01 -16.28
N CYS A 281 0.22 -17.71 -16.36
CA CYS A 281 -0.53 -16.66 -15.66
C CYS A 281 -1.97 -16.55 -16.18
N THR A 282 -2.19 -16.70 -17.49
CA THR A 282 -3.54 -16.70 -18.07
C THR A 282 -4.31 -17.96 -17.71
N TYR A 283 -3.64 -19.10 -17.55
CA TYR A 283 -4.25 -20.33 -17.03
C TYR A 283 -4.66 -20.20 -15.56
N GLU A 284 -3.84 -19.58 -14.71
CA GLU A 284 -4.22 -19.27 -13.32
C GLU A 284 -5.47 -18.39 -13.26
N LEU A 285 -5.52 -17.36 -14.11
CA LEU A 285 -6.69 -16.51 -14.24
C LEU A 285 -7.93 -17.28 -14.75
N ALA A 286 -7.78 -18.14 -15.76
CA ALA A 286 -8.87 -18.99 -16.25
C ALA A 286 -9.39 -19.94 -15.18
N SER A 287 -8.48 -20.57 -14.45
CA SER A 287 -8.79 -21.47 -13.33
C SER A 287 -9.55 -20.72 -12.24
N TRP A 288 -9.13 -19.52 -11.87
CA TRP A 288 -9.86 -18.71 -10.88
C TRP A 288 -11.27 -18.34 -11.35
N LEU A 289 -11.42 -17.88 -12.59
CA LEU A 289 -12.71 -17.51 -13.16
C LEU A 289 -13.68 -18.69 -13.28
N ARG A 290 -13.18 -19.93 -13.27
CA ARG A 290 -13.99 -21.14 -13.20
C ARG A 290 -14.59 -21.36 -11.82
N PHE A 291 -13.81 -21.18 -10.76
CA PHE A 291 -14.20 -21.55 -9.39
C PHE A 291 -14.81 -20.40 -8.59
N SER A 292 -14.41 -19.16 -8.91
CA SER A 292 -14.60 -18.00 -8.05
C SER A 292 -15.19 -16.80 -8.78
N GLN A 293 -15.60 -15.80 -8.00
CA GLN A 293 -16.17 -14.56 -8.53
C GLN A 293 -15.08 -13.51 -8.80
N LEU A 294 -15.38 -12.58 -9.71
CA LEU A 294 -14.49 -11.46 -10.05
C LEU A 294 -14.14 -10.57 -8.86
N LYS A 295 -15.02 -10.48 -7.85
CA LYS A 295 -14.84 -9.60 -6.68
C LYS A 295 -13.67 -9.99 -5.78
N ASP A 296 -13.23 -11.24 -5.86
CA ASP A 296 -12.17 -11.81 -5.02
C ASP A 296 -10.81 -11.80 -5.74
N ILE A 297 -10.73 -11.10 -6.88
CA ILE A 297 -9.48 -10.79 -7.57
C ILE A 297 -8.99 -9.44 -7.06
N THR A 298 -7.70 -9.31 -6.77
CA THR A 298 -7.03 -8.04 -6.51
C THR A 298 -5.85 -7.89 -7.46
N VAL A 299 -5.88 -6.88 -8.32
CA VAL A 299 -4.81 -6.61 -9.29
C VAL A 299 -3.95 -5.44 -8.80
N ILE A 300 -2.65 -5.66 -8.65
CA ILE A 300 -1.70 -4.67 -8.13
C ILE A 300 -0.61 -4.46 -9.18
N PRO A 301 -0.54 -3.28 -9.82
CA PRO A 301 0.58 -2.94 -10.68
C PRO A 301 1.88 -2.93 -9.88
N ILE A 302 2.89 -3.69 -10.32
CA ILE A 302 4.16 -3.79 -9.60
C ILE A 302 4.93 -2.45 -9.51
N HIS A 303 4.66 -1.52 -10.45
CA HIS A 303 5.22 -0.17 -10.44
C HIS A 303 4.44 0.79 -9.53
N LEU A 304 3.27 0.43 -9.01
CA LEU A 304 2.48 1.31 -8.13
C LEU A 304 3.21 1.53 -6.80
N ALA A 305 3.77 0.47 -6.24
CA ALA A 305 4.39 0.54 -4.92
C ALA A 305 5.60 1.47 -4.81
N PRO A 306 6.61 1.43 -5.70
CA PRO A 306 7.68 2.42 -5.66
C PRO A 306 7.18 3.85 -5.83
N VAL A 307 6.18 4.10 -6.69
CA VAL A 307 5.58 5.43 -6.83
C VAL A 307 5.01 5.92 -5.50
N LEU A 308 4.16 5.12 -4.85
CA LEU A 308 3.52 5.50 -3.60
C LEU A 308 4.52 5.69 -2.45
N LEU A 309 5.54 4.84 -2.38
CA LEU A 309 6.61 4.96 -1.37
C LEU A 309 7.47 6.20 -1.62
N CYS A 310 7.81 6.51 -2.87
CA CYS A 310 8.53 7.73 -3.21
C CYS A 310 7.69 8.98 -2.90
N ILE A 311 6.41 9.00 -3.27
CA ILE A 311 5.50 10.10 -2.90
C ILE A 311 5.46 10.28 -1.37
N ALA A 312 5.25 9.18 -0.63
CA ALA A 312 5.19 9.23 0.83
C ALA A 312 6.49 9.77 1.44
N LEU A 313 7.65 9.23 1.06
CA LEU A 313 8.96 9.68 1.55
C LEU A 313 9.23 11.15 1.18
N SER A 314 8.89 11.56 -0.04
CA SER A 314 8.98 12.96 -0.46
C SER A 314 8.08 13.87 0.39
N MET A 315 6.85 13.45 0.69
CA MET A 315 5.92 14.22 1.55
C MET A 315 6.45 14.33 2.98
N TRP A 316 6.93 13.23 3.58
CA TRP A 316 7.59 13.25 4.89
C TRP A 316 8.79 14.20 4.91
N GLY A 317 9.72 14.04 3.97
CA GLY A 317 10.94 14.86 3.88
C GLY A 317 10.65 16.33 3.63
N THR A 318 9.71 16.64 2.73
CA THR A 318 9.30 18.03 2.44
C THR A 318 8.69 18.70 3.66
N LEU A 319 7.83 17.99 4.40
CA LEU A 319 7.18 18.54 5.58
C LEU A 319 8.18 18.73 6.74
N LEU A 320 9.13 17.81 6.92
CA LEU A 320 10.26 18.00 7.84
C LEU A 320 11.06 19.26 7.46
N CYS A 321 11.50 19.38 6.20
CA CYS A 321 12.26 20.53 5.74
C CYS A 321 11.48 21.85 5.90
N TYR A 322 10.16 21.83 5.67
CA TYR A 322 9.30 23.00 5.85
C TYR A 322 9.22 23.43 7.32
N ILE A 323 9.02 22.49 8.25
CA ILE A 323 8.98 22.77 9.69
C ILE A 323 10.32 23.39 10.14
N GLU A 324 11.44 22.76 9.79
CA GLU A 324 12.78 23.25 10.14
C GLU A 324 13.06 24.64 9.53
N ALA A 325 12.69 24.85 8.27
CA ALA A 325 12.87 26.14 7.60
C ALA A 325 12.08 27.26 8.29
N LEU A 326 10.84 26.99 8.72
CA LEU A 326 10.05 27.94 9.49
C LEU A 326 10.72 28.25 10.83
N THR A 327 11.14 27.22 11.58
CA THR A 327 11.82 27.40 12.88
C THR A 327 13.07 28.25 12.74
N ILE A 328 13.91 27.98 11.75
CA ILE A 328 15.12 28.77 11.46
C ILE A 328 14.74 30.20 11.08
N ALA A 329 13.78 30.39 10.18
CA ALA A 329 13.41 31.71 9.72
C ALA A 329 12.90 32.58 10.90
N TYR A 330 12.01 32.04 11.75
CA TYR A 330 11.55 32.73 12.96
C TYR A 330 12.69 33.05 13.95
N SER A 331 13.76 32.26 13.97
CA SER A 331 14.93 32.53 14.82
C SER A 331 15.84 33.65 14.31
N VAL A 332 15.83 33.94 13.00
CA VAL A 332 16.79 34.85 12.35
C VAL A 332 16.20 36.21 11.97
N ALA A 333 14.91 36.30 11.60
CA ALA A 333 14.33 37.51 11.02
C ALA A 333 13.00 37.94 11.68
N GLY A 334 12.63 39.21 11.49
CA GLY A 334 11.32 39.73 11.93
C GLY A 334 10.14 39.14 11.14
N SER A 335 8.92 39.30 11.66
CA SER A 335 7.74 38.50 11.27
C SER A 335 7.47 38.35 9.76
N HIS A 336 7.56 39.44 8.97
CA HIS A 336 7.09 39.41 7.57
C HIS A 336 8.11 38.83 6.56
N THR A 337 9.41 39.06 6.76
CA THR A 337 10.44 38.49 5.87
C THR A 337 10.60 36.98 6.08
N VAL A 338 10.31 36.51 7.30
CA VAL A 338 10.29 35.09 7.69
C VAL A 338 9.21 34.30 6.95
N GLU A 339 7.99 34.82 6.91
CA GLU A 339 6.87 34.14 6.25
C GLU A 339 7.14 33.97 4.75
N LEU A 340 7.60 35.02 4.06
CA LEU A 340 7.92 34.95 2.63
C LEU A 340 9.09 34.01 2.33
N ALA A 341 10.15 34.04 3.14
CA ALA A 341 11.30 33.14 2.98
C ALA A 341 10.90 31.68 3.22
N GLY A 342 10.11 31.41 4.27
CA GLY A 342 9.59 30.07 4.58
C GLY A 342 8.68 29.52 3.47
N LEU A 343 7.83 30.37 2.88
CA LEU A 343 7.00 30.00 1.72
C LEU A 343 7.84 29.65 0.49
N PHE A 344 8.88 30.44 0.20
CA PHE A 344 9.77 30.18 -0.92
C PHE A 344 10.55 28.87 -0.73
N LEU A 345 11.15 28.67 0.45
CA LEU A 345 11.90 27.44 0.77
C LEU A 345 10.98 26.21 0.77
N GLY A 346 9.79 26.33 1.35
CA GLY A 346 8.77 25.28 1.33
C GLY A 346 8.37 24.89 -0.09
N SER A 347 8.10 25.89 -0.95
CA SER A 347 7.79 25.68 -2.37
C SER A 347 8.93 24.98 -3.12
N LEU A 348 10.18 25.37 -2.84
CA LEU A 348 11.37 24.73 -3.41
C LEU A 348 11.49 23.26 -2.97
N CYS A 349 11.31 22.98 -1.68
CA CYS A 349 11.33 21.61 -1.14
C CYS A 349 10.23 20.74 -1.76
N ILE A 350 9.01 21.26 -1.91
CA ILE A 350 7.90 20.56 -2.58
C ILE A 350 8.28 20.27 -4.03
N THR A 351 8.85 21.24 -4.74
CA THR A 351 9.26 21.08 -6.15
C THR A 351 10.29 19.98 -6.28
N VAL A 352 11.37 20.06 -5.51
CA VAL A 352 12.47 19.07 -5.54
C VAL A 352 11.96 17.69 -5.13
N GLY A 353 11.14 17.62 -4.09
CA GLY A 353 10.52 16.39 -3.59
C GLY A 353 9.57 15.73 -4.61
N ALA A 354 8.94 16.50 -5.50
CA ALA A 354 8.02 16.01 -6.52
C ALA A 354 8.71 15.44 -7.77
N ILE A 355 9.97 15.79 -8.06
CA ILE A 355 10.68 15.38 -9.28
C ILE A 355 10.78 13.85 -9.39
N LEU A 356 11.33 13.20 -8.36
CA LEU A 356 11.55 11.75 -8.37
C LEU A 356 10.23 10.95 -8.44
N PRO A 357 9.20 11.24 -7.61
CA PRO A 357 7.89 10.63 -7.76
C PRO A 357 7.31 10.79 -9.17
N THR A 358 7.36 11.99 -9.73
CA THR A 358 6.83 12.30 -11.08
C THR A 358 7.56 11.49 -12.15
N HIS A 359 8.88 11.34 -12.03
CA HIS A 359 9.65 10.51 -12.94
C HIS A 359 9.24 9.04 -12.89
N ILE A 360 9.11 8.46 -11.70
CA ILE A 360 8.75 7.04 -11.52
C ILE A 360 7.28 6.80 -11.92
N SER A 361 6.37 7.73 -11.62
CA SER A 361 4.94 7.62 -11.95
C SER A 361 4.68 7.63 -13.45
N ARG A 362 5.58 8.18 -14.28
CA ARG A 362 5.49 8.05 -15.74
C ARG A 362 5.59 6.59 -16.19
N HIS A 363 6.49 5.80 -15.60
CA HIS A 363 6.59 4.37 -15.92
C HIS A 363 5.31 3.61 -15.55
N LEU A 364 4.69 3.97 -14.41
CA LEU A 364 3.40 3.44 -14.02
C LEU A 364 2.31 3.85 -15.02
N ALA A 365 2.23 5.14 -15.36
CA ALA A 365 1.23 5.66 -16.29
C ALA A 365 1.35 5.03 -17.68
N LYS A 366 2.58 4.89 -18.21
CA LYS A 366 2.86 4.20 -19.47
C LYS A 366 2.44 2.74 -19.43
N SER A 367 2.77 2.03 -18.34
CA SER A 367 2.33 0.65 -18.15
C SER A 367 0.80 0.58 -18.18
N LEU A 368 0.13 1.37 -17.33
CA LEU A 368 -1.33 1.39 -17.23
C LEU A 368 -2.02 1.80 -18.54
N GLY A 369 -1.41 2.68 -19.34
CA GLY A 369 -1.91 3.07 -20.66
C GLY A 369 -1.98 1.91 -21.65
N SER A 370 -1.11 0.91 -21.53
CA SER A 370 -1.14 -0.29 -22.38
C SER A 370 -2.19 -1.32 -21.95
N LEU A 371 -2.63 -1.30 -20.69
CA LEU A 371 -3.51 -2.32 -20.11
C LEU A 371 -4.87 -2.44 -20.83
N PRO A 372 -5.59 -1.35 -21.19
CA PRO A 372 -6.83 -1.44 -21.96
C PRO A 372 -6.67 -2.15 -23.31
N GLN A 373 -5.56 -1.89 -24.02
CA GLN A 373 -5.27 -2.50 -25.32
C GLN A 373 -4.89 -3.97 -25.17
N GLN A 374 -4.10 -4.32 -24.15
CA GLN A 374 -3.76 -5.69 -23.81
C GLN A 374 -5.00 -6.54 -23.53
N LEU A 375 -5.97 -5.98 -22.81
CA LEU A 375 -7.21 -6.66 -22.47
C LEU A 375 -8.22 -6.70 -23.64
N GLU A 376 -8.22 -5.69 -24.51
CA GLU A 376 -9.09 -5.67 -25.71
C GLU A 376 -8.69 -6.74 -26.71
N HIS A 377 -7.39 -6.83 -26.99
CA HIS A 377 -6.83 -7.77 -27.96
C HIS A 377 -6.36 -9.08 -27.32
N PHE A 378 -6.74 -9.32 -26.07
CA PHE A 378 -6.32 -10.50 -25.33
C PHE A 378 -6.71 -11.78 -26.09
N SER A 379 -5.76 -12.66 -26.36
CA SER A 379 -6.06 -14.03 -26.75
C SER A 379 -5.10 -14.99 -26.07
N ILE A 380 -5.65 -16.03 -25.45
CA ILE A 380 -4.83 -17.09 -24.84
C ILE A 380 -3.95 -17.81 -25.87
N ARG A 381 -4.33 -17.81 -27.15
CA ARG A 381 -3.55 -18.41 -28.25
C ARG A 381 -2.25 -17.65 -28.54
N GLU A 382 -2.25 -16.35 -28.29
CA GLU A 382 -1.08 -15.48 -28.43
C GLU A 382 -0.20 -15.47 -27.16
N ALA A 383 -0.67 -16.08 -26.06
CA ALA A 383 0.10 -16.15 -24.83
C ALA A 383 1.36 -17.00 -25.00
N LYS A 384 2.50 -16.46 -24.57
CA LYS A 384 3.82 -17.08 -24.66
C LYS A 384 3.97 -18.14 -23.57
N SER A 385 4.48 -19.31 -23.95
CA SER A 385 4.89 -20.38 -23.04
C SER A 385 6.40 -20.61 -23.15
N PHE A 386 7.02 -20.99 -22.05
CA PHE A 386 8.48 -21.22 -22.01
C PHE A 386 8.89 -22.32 -22.99
N CYS A 387 8.12 -23.42 -23.04
CA CYS A 387 8.37 -24.55 -23.92
C CYS A 387 8.38 -24.13 -25.41
N CYS A 388 7.35 -23.41 -25.88
CA CYS A 388 7.23 -23.04 -27.29
C CYS A 388 8.27 -22.00 -27.70
N SER A 389 8.59 -21.05 -26.82
CA SER A 389 9.65 -20.05 -27.07
C SER A 389 11.04 -20.67 -27.25
N HIS A 390 11.27 -21.88 -26.74
CA HIS A 390 12.51 -22.63 -26.92
C HIS A 390 12.34 -23.86 -27.82
N LYS A 391 11.34 -23.87 -28.71
CA LYS A 391 11.09 -24.96 -29.67
C LYS A 391 10.98 -26.34 -29.00
N HIS A 392 10.37 -26.39 -27.81
CA HIS A 392 10.21 -27.61 -27.01
C HIS A 392 11.54 -28.28 -26.59
N VAL A 393 12.62 -27.51 -26.48
CA VAL A 393 13.91 -27.99 -25.98
C VAL A 393 14.36 -27.08 -24.83
N HIS A 394 14.71 -27.66 -23.69
CA HIS A 394 15.21 -26.88 -22.57
C HIS A 394 16.58 -26.27 -22.90
N PRO A 395 16.79 -24.96 -22.75
CA PRO A 395 18.02 -24.28 -23.22
C PRO A 395 19.29 -24.80 -22.53
N GLU A 396 19.25 -25.12 -21.23
CA GLU A 396 20.42 -25.60 -20.49
C GLU A 396 20.61 -27.12 -20.58
N THR A 397 19.56 -27.90 -20.29
CA THR A 397 19.66 -29.37 -20.21
C THR A 397 19.54 -30.08 -21.57
N GLN A 398 19.13 -29.37 -22.62
CA GLN A 398 18.85 -29.91 -23.96
C GLN A 398 17.77 -31.02 -23.99
N LYS A 399 17.07 -31.25 -22.88
CA LYS A 399 15.97 -32.23 -22.81
C LYS A 399 14.74 -31.69 -23.55
N HIS A 400 14.01 -32.60 -24.19
CA HIS A 400 12.72 -32.28 -24.81
C HIS A 400 11.70 -31.90 -23.72
N LEU A 401 10.97 -30.80 -23.94
CA LEU A 401 9.96 -30.28 -23.04
C LEU A 401 8.56 -30.64 -23.55
N PRO A 402 7.63 -31.10 -22.68
CA PRO A 402 6.24 -31.21 -23.06
C PRO A 402 5.69 -29.84 -23.48
N CYS A 403 4.65 -29.84 -24.31
CA CYS A 403 4.01 -28.62 -24.76
C CYS A 403 3.00 -28.12 -23.71
N ASP A 404 3.39 -27.13 -22.91
CA ASP A 404 2.51 -26.45 -21.94
C ASP A 404 1.23 -25.91 -22.60
N ARG A 405 1.33 -25.45 -23.85
CA ARG A 405 0.19 -24.91 -24.62
C ARG A 405 -0.86 -25.96 -24.88
N ARG A 406 -0.44 -27.12 -25.37
CA ARG A 406 -1.35 -28.25 -25.61
C ARG A 406 -1.99 -28.68 -24.30
N LEU A 407 -1.18 -28.87 -23.26
CA LEU A 407 -1.63 -29.25 -21.93
C LEU A 407 -2.74 -28.31 -21.39
N ILE A 408 -2.51 -27.00 -21.44
CA ILE A 408 -3.46 -25.99 -20.96
C ILE A 408 -4.72 -25.93 -21.85
N PHE A 409 -4.59 -26.06 -23.16
CA PHE A 409 -5.74 -26.02 -24.07
C PHE A 409 -6.63 -27.23 -23.90
N ASP A 410 -6.05 -28.43 -23.85
CA ASP A 410 -6.77 -29.68 -23.61
C ASP A 410 -7.55 -29.59 -22.29
N MET A 411 -6.96 -28.98 -21.25
CA MET A 411 -7.63 -28.76 -19.97
C MET A 411 -8.80 -27.76 -20.05
N LEU A 412 -8.64 -26.64 -20.76
CA LEU A 412 -9.72 -25.67 -20.95
C LEU A 412 -10.87 -26.24 -21.79
N GLU A 413 -10.56 -27.09 -22.76
CA GLU A 413 -11.54 -27.84 -23.55
C GLU A 413 -12.26 -28.88 -22.67
N GLN A 414 -11.53 -29.63 -21.85
CA GLN A 414 -12.09 -30.62 -20.93
C GLN A 414 -13.02 -30.00 -19.90
N TRP A 415 -12.71 -28.80 -19.40
CA TRP A 415 -13.59 -28.06 -18.51
C TRP A 415 -14.89 -27.62 -19.18
N GLN A 416 -15.02 -27.82 -20.50
CA GLN A 416 -16.10 -27.31 -21.32
C GLN A 416 -16.38 -25.88 -20.91
N TYR A 417 -15.33 -25.04 -20.90
CA TYR A 417 -15.34 -23.72 -20.30
C TYR A 417 -16.44 -22.86 -20.94
N HIS A 418 -17.65 -22.99 -20.41
CA HIS A 418 -18.88 -22.37 -20.88
C HIS A 418 -19.31 -21.43 -19.77
N PHE A 419 -19.06 -20.14 -19.96
CA PHE A 419 -19.89 -19.18 -19.28
C PHE A 419 -21.30 -19.33 -19.83
N SER A 420 -22.25 -19.60 -18.94
CA SER A 420 -23.68 -19.77 -19.23
C SER A 420 -24.34 -18.45 -19.68
N ASP A 421 -23.75 -17.76 -20.66
CA ASP A 421 -24.45 -16.70 -21.38
C ASP A 421 -25.20 -17.38 -22.52
N SER A 422 -26.44 -17.77 -22.23
CA SER A 422 -27.35 -18.58 -23.07
C SER A 422 -27.65 -17.98 -24.46
N ARG A 423 -27.06 -16.81 -24.78
CA ARG A 423 -27.29 -16.07 -26.02
C ARG A 423 -26.20 -16.23 -27.07
N ARG A 424 -25.04 -16.85 -26.77
CA ARG A 424 -23.98 -17.07 -27.77
C ARG A 424 -23.39 -18.46 -27.70
N GLU A 425 -23.43 -19.13 -28.84
CA GLU A 425 -22.67 -20.35 -29.10
C GLU A 425 -21.24 -19.95 -29.50
N TYR A 426 -20.25 -20.43 -28.75
CA TYR A 426 -18.83 -20.19 -29.05
C TYR A 426 -18.28 -21.40 -29.80
N ALA A 427 -17.45 -21.15 -30.82
CA ALA A 427 -16.83 -22.21 -31.61
C ALA A 427 -15.87 -23.09 -30.80
N SER A 428 -15.26 -22.56 -29.73
CA SER A 428 -14.39 -23.30 -28.82
C SER A 428 -14.40 -22.74 -27.40
N SER A 429 -14.04 -23.57 -26.40
CA SER A 429 -13.84 -23.16 -25.00
C SER A 429 -12.82 -22.02 -24.86
N LEU A 430 -11.80 -22.01 -25.71
CA LEU A 430 -10.79 -20.95 -25.76
C LEU A 430 -11.39 -19.60 -26.18
N ASP A 431 -12.33 -19.59 -27.13
CA ASP A 431 -13.02 -18.37 -27.55
C ASP A 431 -13.96 -17.84 -26.47
N SER A 432 -14.59 -18.74 -25.71
CA SER A 432 -15.40 -18.36 -24.54
C SER A 432 -14.54 -17.70 -23.46
N PHE A 433 -13.33 -18.24 -23.20
CA PHE A 433 -12.38 -17.65 -22.26
C PHE A 433 -11.89 -16.27 -22.73
N ASP A 434 -11.43 -16.16 -23.99
CA ASP A 434 -11.00 -14.89 -24.58
C ASP A 434 -12.11 -13.83 -24.50
N PHE A 435 -13.35 -14.22 -24.84
CA PHE A 435 -14.51 -13.36 -24.72
C PHE A 435 -14.75 -12.91 -23.28
N HIS A 436 -14.66 -13.82 -22.31
CA HIS A 436 -14.86 -13.48 -20.90
C HIS A 436 -13.82 -12.46 -20.44
N VAL A 437 -12.55 -12.63 -20.81
CA VAL A 437 -11.48 -11.68 -20.47
C VAL A 437 -11.78 -10.31 -21.08
N ARG A 438 -12.12 -10.25 -22.37
CA ARG A 438 -12.38 -8.99 -23.08
C ARG A 438 -13.64 -8.26 -22.60
N GLN A 439 -14.71 -8.99 -22.28
CA GLN A 439 -16.02 -8.39 -22.02
C GLN A 439 -16.37 -8.25 -20.54
N LYS A 440 -15.96 -9.19 -19.70
CA LYS A 440 -16.31 -9.20 -18.27
C LYS A 440 -15.13 -8.77 -17.40
N LEU A 441 -13.97 -9.37 -17.60
CA LEU A 441 -12.79 -9.06 -16.79
C LEU A 441 -12.23 -7.67 -17.10
N LYS A 442 -12.13 -7.28 -18.37
CA LYS A 442 -11.62 -5.97 -18.79
C LYS A 442 -12.28 -4.79 -18.07
N PRO A 443 -13.62 -4.59 -18.14
CA PRO A 443 -14.24 -3.45 -17.46
C PRO A 443 -14.12 -3.56 -15.93
N TRP A 444 -14.02 -4.77 -15.38
CA TRP A 444 -13.75 -4.96 -13.95
C TRP A 444 -12.32 -4.51 -13.58
N ILE A 445 -11.29 -4.96 -14.31
CA ILE A 445 -9.89 -4.57 -14.07
C ILE A 445 -9.71 -3.08 -14.29
N LEU A 446 -10.25 -2.51 -15.36
CA LEU A 446 -10.08 -1.07 -15.64
C LEU A 446 -10.76 -0.19 -14.59
N ARG A 447 -11.85 -0.65 -13.95
CA ARG A 447 -12.46 0.07 -12.82
C ARG A 447 -11.65 -0.04 -11.53
N ASN A 448 -11.08 -1.21 -11.26
CA ASN A 448 -10.35 -1.46 -10.01
C ASN A 448 -8.90 -0.97 -10.05
N VAL A 449 -8.20 -1.15 -11.17
CA VAL A 449 -6.80 -0.77 -11.36
C VAL A 449 -6.66 0.64 -11.94
N GLY A 450 -7.53 0.99 -12.90
CA GLY A 450 -7.52 2.28 -13.59
C GLY A 450 -8.50 3.31 -13.04
N GLY A 451 -9.24 2.96 -11.98
CA GLY A 451 -10.21 3.83 -11.30
C GLY A 451 -9.84 4.10 -9.84
N ALA A 452 -10.65 4.91 -9.17
CA ALA A 452 -10.36 5.40 -7.82
C ALA A 452 -10.44 4.33 -6.72
N GLU A 453 -11.03 3.14 -6.94
CA GLU A 453 -11.48 2.31 -5.81
C GLU A 453 -10.38 1.43 -5.16
N ALA A 454 -9.58 0.68 -5.91
CA ALA A 454 -8.52 -0.16 -5.33
C ALA A 454 -7.17 0.54 -5.06
N PRO A 455 -6.76 1.64 -5.74
CA PRO A 455 -5.57 2.39 -5.33
C PRO A 455 -5.86 3.40 -4.21
N PHE A 456 -7.09 3.88 -4.01
CA PHE A 456 -7.32 4.97 -3.03
C PHE A 456 -7.07 4.55 -1.59
N SER A 457 -7.47 3.33 -1.19
CA SER A 457 -7.18 2.87 0.18
C SER A 457 -5.68 2.74 0.44
N LEU A 458 -4.91 2.31 -0.57
CA LEU A 458 -3.45 2.22 -0.48
C LEU A 458 -2.82 3.61 -0.51
N LEU A 459 -3.30 4.49 -1.40
CA LEU A 459 -2.92 5.89 -1.48
C LEU A 459 -3.09 6.60 -0.14
N LEU A 460 -4.26 6.48 0.48
CA LEU A 460 -4.59 7.08 1.77
C LEU A 460 -3.64 6.54 2.85
N ALA A 461 -3.47 5.21 2.91
CA ALA A 461 -2.62 4.55 3.90
C ALA A 461 -1.13 4.89 3.75
N THR A 462 -0.65 5.26 2.56
CA THR A 462 0.78 5.57 2.37
C THR A 462 1.08 7.06 2.37
N THR A 463 0.23 7.89 1.74
CA THR A 463 0.56 9.29 1.41
C THR A 463 -0.09 10.31 2.34
N CYS A 464 -1.22 10.00 2.97
CA CYS A 464 -1.92 10.96 3.83
C CYS A 464 -1.43 10.90 5.29
N VAL A 465 -0.78 9.81 5.69
CA VAL A 465 -0.22 9.62 7.04
C VAL A 465 0.70 10.77 7.50
N PRO A 466 1.66 11.28 6.68
CA PRO A 466 2.46 12.44 7.09
C PRO A 466 1.61 13.64 7.53
N PHE A 467 0.55 13.96 6.78
CA PHE A 467 -0.31 15.11 7.08
C PHE A 467 -1.12 14.91 8.36
N PHE A 468 -1.64 13.71 8.60
CA PHE A 468 -2.30 13.39 9.86
C PHE A 468 -1.34 13.51 11.04
N CYS A 469 -0.12 12.98 10.93
CA CYS A 469 0.88 13.08 12.00
C CYS A 469 1.30 14.53 12.27
N TRP A 470 1.38 15.35 11.21
CA TRP A 470 1.61 16.80 11.34
C TRP A 470 0.41 17.54 11.92
N THR A 471 -0.82 17.16 11.59
CA THR A 471 -2.01 17.74 12.23
C THR A 471 -2.04 17.43 13.73
N ILE A 472 -1.65 16.22 14.10
CA ILE A 472 -1.55 15.78 15.49
C ILE A 472 -0.51 16.60 16.26
N SER A 473 0.53 17.10 15.61
CA SER A 473 1.55 17.90 16.28
C SER A 473 1.03 19.24 16.82
N TYR A 474 -0.14 19.69 16.36
CA TYR A 474 -0.84 20.88 16.85
C TYR A 474 -1.73 20.64 18.07
N ILE A 475 -1.90 19.41 18.55
CA ILE A 475 -2.76 19.12 19.71
C ILE A 475 -2.38 19.93 20.96
N PRO A 476 -1.09 20.01 21.38
CA PRO A 476 -0.72 20.82 22.54
C PRO A 476 -1.12 22.30 22.39
N ALA A 477 -0.92 22.88 21.20
CA ALA A 477 -1.29 24.25 20.87
C ALA A 477 -2.81 24.48 20.93
N MET A 478 -3.60 23.54 20.39
CA MET A 478 -5.06 23.62 20.43
C MET A 478 -5.61 23.58 21.86
N ILE A 479 -5.02 22.76 22.73
CA ILE A 479 -5.40 22.69 24.16
C ILE A 479 -5.09 24.00 24.87
N GLU A 480 -3.94 24.62 24.57
CA GLU A 480 -3.49 25.86 25.20
C GLU A 480 -4.30 27.10 24.76
N LEU A 481 -4.62 27.19 23.47
CA LEU A 481 -5.34 28.33 22.90
C LEU A 481 -6.80 28.40 23.35
N GLY A 482 -7.49 27.26 23.40
CA GLY A 482 -8.93 27.18 23.63
C GLY A 482 -9.78 27.94 22.60
N GLY A 483 -11.11 27.86 22.75
CA GLY A 483 -12.09 28.70 22.04
C GLY A 483 -11.95 28.75 20.51
N VAL A 484 -12.09 29.97 19.96
CA VAL A 484 -12.07 30.22 18.51
C VAL A 484 -10.68 30.01 17.88
N PRO A 485 -9.55 30.46 18.50
CA PRO A 485 -8.22 30.23 17.91
C PRO A 485 -7.88 28.74 17.79
N ALA A 486 -8.20 27.93 18.80
CA ALA A 486 -8.02 26.47 18.73
C ALA A 486 -8.85 25.84 17.60
N PHE A 487 -10.11 26.27 17.45
CA PHE A 487 -10.97 25.80 16.36
C PHE A 487 -10.40 26.16 14.98
N ARG A 488 -9.91 27.39 14.80
CA ARG A 488 -9.29 27.84 13.54
C ARG A 488 -8.05 27.01 13.19
N LEU A 489 -7.15 26.81 14.15
CA LEU A 489 -5.95 25.99 13.98
C LEU A 489 -6.31 24.53 13.64
N GLY A 490 -7.27 23.95 14.36
CA GLY A 490 -7.74 22.60 14.10
C GLY A 490 -8.40 22.44 12.73
N LEU A 491 -9.20 23.44 12.30
CA LEU A 491 -9.83 23.46 10.98
C LEU A 491 -8.78 23.56 9.88
N GLU A 492 -7.78 24.43 10.03
CA GLU A 492 -6.68 24.57 9.09
C GLU A 492 -5.95 23.23 8.89
N ALA A 493 -5.51 22.62 9.99
CA ALA A 493 -4.80 21.35 9.95
C ALA A 493 -5.67 20.21 9.38
N ALA A 494 -6.95 20.16 9.73
CA ALA A 494 -7.90 19.20 9.18
C ALA A 494 -8.10 19.37 7.65
N LEU A 495 -8.21 20.61 7.15
CA LEU A 495 -8.32 20.89 5.72
C LEU A 495 -7.07 20.41 4.97
N TYR A 496 -5.88 20.61 5.52
CA TYR A 496 -4.66 20.07 4.92
C TYR A 496 -4.64 18.54 4.88
N SER A 497 -5.04 17.87 5.97
CA SER A 497 -5.03 16.40 6.04
C SER A 497 -6.11 15.72 5.21
N ILE A 498 -7.32 16.26 5.19
CA ILE A 498 -8.49 15.60 4.59
C ILE A 498 -8.66 16.01 3.12
N VAL A 499 -8.32 17.25 2.78
CA VAL A 499 -8.57 17.81 1.45
C VAL A 499 -7.28 17.86 0.63
N PHE A 500 -6.22 18.49 1.13
CA PHE A 500 -5.00 18.69 0.36
C PHE A 500 -4.19 17.40 0.19
N ALA A 501 -3.97 16.66 1.27
CA ALA A 501 -3.11 15.48 1.26
C ALA A 501 -3.53 14.39 0.25
N PRO A 502 -4.81 14.01 0.12
CA PRO A 502 -5.23 13.02 -0.89
C PRO A 502 -5.14 13.54 -2.33
N CYS A 503 -5.18 14.86 -2.53
CA CYS A 503 -5.10 15.47 -3.85
C CYS A 503 -3.70 15.43 -4.42
N VAL A 504 -2.66 15.60 -3.59
CA VAL A 504 -1.26 15.64 -4.04
C VAL A 504 -0.88 14.40 -4.87
N PRO A 505 -1.04 13.16 -4.38
CA PRO A 505 -0.70 11.97 -5.15
C PRO A 505 -1.56 11.83 -6.40
N LYS A 506 -2.84 12.18 -6.33
CA LYS A 506 -3.74 12.13 -7.48
C LYS A 506 -3.26 13.08 -8.57
N ILE A 507 -2.95 14.33 -8.23
CA ILE A 507 -2.44 15.32 -9.18
C ILE A 507 -1.12 14.83 -9.79
N ILE A 508 -0.20 14.27 -9.00
CA ILE A 508 1.05 13.69 -9.52
C ILE A 508 0.77 12.60 -10.54
N LEU A 509 -0.15 11.67 -10.24
CA LEU A 509 -0.52 10.57 -11.14
C LEU A 509 -1.20 11.06 -12.42
N GLU A 510 -2.12 12.02 -12.33
CA GLU A 510 -2.83 12.62 -13.48
C GLU A 510 -1.87 13.40 -14.37
N ILE A 511 -1.02 14.24 -13.78
CA ILE A 511 0.03 14.98 -14.50
C ILE A 511 0.99 13.98 -15.16
N SER A 512 1.33 12.88 -14.51
CA SER A 512 2.20 11.85 -15.09
C SER A 512 1.55 11.14 -16.27
N ALA A 513 0.24 10.90 -16.20
CA ALA A 513 -0.53 10.31 -17.29
C ALA A 513 -0.75 11.29 -18.46
N ALA A 514 -0.94 12.58 -18.19
CA ALA A 514 -1.11 13.60 -19.22
C ALA A 514 0.15 13.71 -20.09
N GLY A 515 0.09 13.24 -21.34
CA GLY A 515 1.19 13.34 -22.31
C GLY A 515 2.16 12.17 -22.31
N VAL A 516 1.73 10.98 -21.86
CA VAL A 516 2.34 9.70 -22.27
C VAL A 516 2.43 9.61 -23.81
N ASP A 517 1.45 10.16 -24.53
CA ASP A 517 1.41 10.18 -26.00
C ASP A 517 2.44 11.12 -26.64
N CYS A 518 3.04 12.05 -25.88
CA CYS A 518 4.03 13.01 -26.39
C CYS A 518 5.48 12.47 -26.31
N GLU A 519 5.71 11.29 -25.72
CA GLU A 519 7.05 10.71 -25.51
C GLU A 519 7.80 10.35 -26.80
N ASP A 520 7.09 10.17 -27.93
CA ASP A 520 7.71 9.88 -29.22
C ASP A 520 8.61 11.04 -29.74
N LEU A 521 8.59 12.20 -29.08
CA LEU A 521 9.43 13.36 -29.41
C LEU A 521 10.87 13.28 -28.85
N GLY A 522 11.24 12.21 -28.14
CA GLY A 522 12.61 11.69 -28.06
C GLY A 522 13.74 12.51 -27.43
N ARG A 523 13.55 13.77 -26.97
CA ARG A 523 14.70 14.60 -26.53
C ARG A 523 14.61 15.41 -25.24
N CYS A 524 13.59 15.31 -24.40
CA CYS A 524 13.56 16.15 -23.18
C CYS A 524 12.83 15.55 -21.97
N ASP A 525 13.15 14.30 -21.59
CA ASP A 525 12.52 13.65 -20.43
C ASP A 525 12.66 14.43 -19.13
N LEU A 526 13.83 15.03 -18.88
CA LEU A 526 14.08 15.84 -17.69
C LEU A 526 13.31 17.16 -17.74
N LEU A 527 13.38 17.90 -18.85
CA LEU A 527 12.67 19.18 -19.01
C LEU A 527 11.16 19.00 -18.87
N TYR A 528 10.62 17.91 -19.42
CA TYR A 528 9.21 17.59 -19.30
C TYR A 528 8.81 17.24 -17.85
N THR A 529 9.65 16.46 -17.15
CA THR A 529 9.47 16.15 -15.73
C THR A 529 9.54 17.42 -14.87
N LEU A 530 10.46 18.34 -15.17
CA LEU A 530 10.59 19.63 -14.50
C LEU A 530 9.36 20.50 -14.76
N LEU A 531 8.91 20.64 -16.00
CA LEU A 531 7.72 21.42 -16.35
C LEU A 531 6.47 20.90 -15.62
N LYS A 532 6.30 19.58 -15.58
CA LYS A 532 5.23 18.91 -14.84
C LYS A 532 5.31 19.12 -13.33
N SER A 533 6.51 19.04 -12.77
CA SER A 533 6.75 19.28 -11.34
C SER A 533 6.47 20.74 -10.99
N THR A 534 6.85 21.69 -11.85
CA THR A 534 6.53 23.12 -11.69
C THR A 534 5.03 23.37 -11.77
N ALA A 535 4.33 22.76 -12.73
CA ALA A 535 2.87 22.85 -12.83
C ALA A 535 2.17 22.26 -11.61
N PHE A 536 2.65 21.12 -11.11
CA PHE A 536 2.21 20.52 -9.85
C PHE A 536 2.36 21.49 -8.68
N VAL A 537 3.55 22.07 -8.51
CA VAL A 537 3.84 23.04 -7.43
C VAL A 537 2.92 24.25 -7.54
N GLY A 538 2.78 24.83 -8.73
CA GLY A 538 1.89 25.97 -8.97
C GLY A 538 0.45 25.65 -8.56
N LEU A 539 -0.08 24.48 -8.96
CA LEU A 539 -1.42 24.07 -8.58
C LEU A 539 -1.55 23.82 -7.07
N THR A 540 -0.59 23.14 -6.45
CA THR A 540 -0.61 22.91 -5.00
C THR A 540 -0.50 24.19 -4.20
N SER A 541 0.29 25.17 -4.67
CA SER A 541 0.43 26.48 -4.04
C SER A 541 -0.85 27.30 -4.14
N ILE A 542 -1.57 27.22 -5.27
CA ILE A 542 -2.90 27.83 -5.41
C ILE A 542 -3.90 27.21 -4.42
N ILE A 543 -3.92 25.88 -4.30
CA ILE A 543 -4.80 25.20 -3.34
C ILE A 543 -4.41 25.59 -1.91
N TRP A 544 -3.12 25.56 -1.59
CA TRP A 544 -2.60 25.96 -0.29
C TRP A 544 -2.99 27.40 0.05
N ALA A 545 -2.81 28.35 -0.86
CA ALA A 545 -3.18 29.75 -0.66
C ALA A 545 -4.70 29.91 -0.51
N GLY A 546 -5.49 29.17 -1.28
CA GLY A 546 -6.94 29.13 -1.15
C GLY A 546 -7.44 28.61 0.20
N ILE A 547 -6.68 27.72 0.86
CA ILE A 547 -6.97 27.26 2.23
C ILE A 547 -6.48 28.29 3.27
N HIS A 548 -5.25 28.77 3.11
CA HIS A 548 -4.55 29.56 4.14
C HIS A 548 -5.02 31.02 4.21
N LEU A 549 -5.22 31.68 3.07
CA LEU A 549 -5.59 33.11 3.04
C LEU A 549 -6.92 33.41 3.73
N PRO A 550 -8.01 32.63 3.50
CA PRO A 550 -9.25 32.87 4.22
C PRO A 550 -9.10 32.72 5.73
N LEU A 551 -8.28 31.76 6.20
CA LEU A 551 -8.12 31.46 7.63
C LEU A 551 -7.26 32.49 8.38
N THR A 552 -6.36 33.16 7.67
CA THR A 552 -5.48 34.20 8.23
C THR A 552 -6.13 35.58 8.29
N ILE A 553 -7.12 35.86 7.43
CA ILE A 553 -7.82 37.15 7.43
C ILE A 553 -8.79 37.22 8.64
N PRO A 554 -8.79 38.33 9.42
CA PRO A 554 -9.61 38.45 10.63
C PRO A 554 -11.13 38.40 10.42
N GLU A 555 -11.62 38.76 9.23
CA GLU A 555 -13.04 39.07 9.00
C GLU A 555 -13.93 37.84 8.67
N HIS A 556 -15.13 37.85 9.26
CA HIS A 556 -16.27 36.92 9.11
C HIS A 556 -15.96 35.43 8.85
N VAL A 557 -16.04 34.64 9.91
CA VAL A 557 -16.02 33.15 9.91
C VAL A 557 -16.95 32.54 8.85
N GLY A 558 -18.09 33.17 8.56
CA GLY A 558 -19.02 32.71 7.52
C GLY A 558 -18.42 32.71 6.11
N TRP A 559 -17.60 33.70 5.78
CA TRP A 559 -16.91 33.75 4.48
C TRP A 559 -15.80 32.70 4.39
N GLN A 560 -15.09 32.45 5.50
CA GLN A 560 -14.08 31.39 5.59
C GLN A 560 -14.68 30.00 5.32
N LEU A 561 -15.83 29.70 5.93
CA LEU A 561 -16.56 28.44 5.72
C LEU A 561 -17.09 28.32 4.28
N ALA A 562 -17.60 29.39 3.70
CA ALA A 562 -18.09 29.39 2.32
C ALA A 562 -16.95 29.19 1.30
N SER A 563 -15.81 29.86 1.50
CA SER A 563 -14.61 29.70 0.66
C SER A 563 -14.01 28.30 0.78
N ALA A 564 -13.91 27.75 1.99
CA ALA A 564 -13.48 26.37 2.22
C ALA A 564 -14.43 25.38 1.55
N ALA A 565 -15.75 25.56 1.67
CA ALA A 565 -16.74 24.71 1.01
C ALA A 565 -16.66 24.81 -0.53
N GLY A 566 -16.45 26.01 -1.08
CA GLY A 566 -16.26 26.23 -2.52
C GLY A 566 -14.98 25.57 -3.04
N LEU A 567 -13.88 25.67 -2.30
CA LEU A 567 -12.62 25.00 -2.63
C LEU A 567 -12.76 23.47 -2.55
N VAL A 568 -13.39 22.96 -1.50
CA VAL A 568 -13.70 21.52 -1.38
C VAL A 568 -14.58 21.07 -2.54
N ALA A 569 -15.60 21.82 -2.93
CA ALA A 569 -16.43 21.50 -4.08
C ALA A 569 -15.64 21.52 -5.40
N LEU A 570 -14.74 22.50 -5.61
CA LEU A 570 -13.86 22.56 -6.77
C LEU A 570 -12.89 21.38 -6.81
N ILE A 571 -12.28 21.04 -5.67
CA ILE A 571 -11.38 19.89 -5.53
C ILE A 571 -12.15 18.60 -5.77
N ILE A 572 -13.33 18.44 -5.18
CA ILE A 572 -14.23 17.32 -5.47
C ILE A 572 -14.56 17.28 -6.96
N ALA A 573 -14.78 18.40 -7.63
CA ALA A 573 -15.03 18.43 -9.07
C ALA A 573 -13.79 18.01 -9.90
N ILE A 574 -12.59 18.45 -9.52
CA ILE A 574 -11.32 18.04 -10.14
C ILE A 574 -11.08 16.53 -9.91
N VAL A 575 -11.32 16.05 -8.69
CA VAL A 575 -11.15 14.64 -8.30
C VAL A 575 -12.25 13.76 -8.91
N ARG A 576 -13.48 14.25 -9.04
CA ARG A 576 -14.62 13.52 -9.59
C ARG A 576 -14.76 13.63 -11.09
N ARG A 577 -13.97 14.47 -11.78
CA ARG A 577 -13.97 14.45 -13.24
C ARG A 577 -13.77 13.00 -13.67
N PRO A 578 -14.81 12.35 -14.22
CA PRO A 578 -14.67 10.97 -14.66
C PRO A 578 -13.54 11.02 -15.67
N ASN A 579 -12.51 10.19 -15.46
CA ASN A 579 -11.32 10.10 -16.28
C ASN A 579 -11.65 10.61 -17.67
N CYS A 580 -10.96 11.66 -18.13
CA CYS A 580 -10.94 12.03 -19.54
C CYS A 580 -10.93 10.71 -20.28
N ARG A 581 -12.04 10.38 -20.95
CA ARG A 581 -12.13 9.15 -21.72
C ARG A 581 -10.86 9.19 -22.55
N PHE A 582 -9.96 8.21 -22.36
CA PHE A 582 -8.87 8.00 -23.30
C PHE A 582 -9.51 8.18 -24.67
N PRO A 583 -9.08 9.17 -25.48
CA PRO A 583 -9.77 9.47 -26.71
C PRO A 583 -9.93 8.14 -27.43
N ARG A 584 -11.18 7.77 -27.71
CA ARG A 584 -11.47 6.66 -28.62
C ARG A 584 -10.88 7.13 -29.94
N THR A 585 -9.68 6.64 -30.25
CA THR A 585 -9.12 6.64 -31.61
C THR A 585 -10.12 6.00 -32.55
#